data_AF-K8XG40-F1
#
_entry.id   AF-K8XG40-F1
#
_cell.length_a   1.000
_cell.length_b   1.000
_cell.length_c   1.000
_cell.angle_alpha   90.00
_cell.angle_beta   90.00
_cell.angle_gamma   90.00
#
_symmetry.space_group_name_H-M   'P 1'
#
loop_
_entity.id
_entity.type
_entity.pdbx_description
1 polymer ?
#
loop_
_entity_poly.entity_id
_entity_poly.type
_entity_poly.pdbx_seq_one_letter_code
_entity_poly.pdbx_strand_id
1 'polypeptide(L)'
;MTQWGIVGVDHHQFVVGFRQANTLDGQQRGSLLEVGPGFATVYTGIAYGPVRVGVEVLESAPHAEAFPEWEVIEGNLTGLQAEPGPIVIQSRAVHLKSALV
;
A
#
# COMPACT_ATOMS: atom_id res chain seq x y z
N MET A 1 3.61 15.24 10.02
CA MET A 1 2.88 16.04 9.01
C MET A 1 2.34 15.10 7.97
N THR A 2 1.03 15.08 7.77
CA THR A 2 0.37 14.24 6.78
C THR A 2 0.50 14.83 5.38
N GLN A 3 0.95 14.02 4.42
CA GLN A 3 0.94 14.34 3.00
C GLN A 3 -0.28 13.68 2.33
N TRP A 4 -1.06 14.47 1.60
CA TRP A 4 -2.25 14.00 0.89
C TRP A 4 -2.00 13.86 -0.61
N GLY A 5 -2.58 12.84 -1.24
CA GLY A 5 -2.53 12.62 -2.68
C GLY A 5 -3.73 11.85 -3.20
N ILE A 6 -3.90 11.83 -4.52
CA ILE A 6 -4.88 10.98 -5.22
C ILE A 6 -4.13 9.80 -5.84
N VAL A 7 -4.64 8.60 -5.60
CA VAL A 7 -4.10 7.34 -6.12
C VAL A 7 -5.19 6.65 -6.94
N GLY A 8 -4.82 6.11 -8.09
CA GLY A 8 -5.73 5.23 -8.84
C GLY A 8 -5.81 3.87 -8.16
N VAL A 9 -7.02 3.40 -7.88
CA VAL A 9 -7.27 2.01 -7.51
C VAL A 9 -7.52 1.21 -8.77
N ASP A 10 -6.93 0.01 -8.81
CA ASP A 10 -7.13 -0.96 -9.87
C ASP A 10 -7.38 -2.33 -9.24
N HIS A 11 -8.44 -3.04 -9.65
CA HIS A 11 -8.80 -4.34 -9.12
C HIS A 11 -8.84 -4.40 -7.58
N HIS A 12 -9.49 -3.43 -6.93
CA HIS A 12 -9.59 -3.34 -5.47
C HIS A 12 -8.27 -3.07 -4.73
N GLN A 13 -7.18 -2.69 -5.42
CA GLN A 13 -5.88 -2.53 -4.78
C GLN A 13 -5.06 -1.35 -5.31
N PHE A 14 -4.14 -0.90 -4.47
CA PHE A 14 -2.98 -0.10 -4.86
C PHE A 14 -1.77 -0.52 -4.02
N VAL A 15 -0.57 -0.11 -4.43
CA VAL A 15 0.68 -0.50 -3.76
C VAL A 15 1.43 0.73 -3.24
N VAL A 16 1.94 0.63 -2.02
CA VAL A 16 2.89 1.56 -1.41
C VAL A 16 4.23 0.82 -1.27
N GLY A 17 5.33 1.39 -1.74
CA GLY A 17 6.64 0.74 -1.59
C GLY A 17 7.72 1.32 -2.47
N PHE A 18 8.86 0.65 -2.57
CA PHE A 18 9.91 1.03 -3.51
C PHE A 18 9.49 0.72 -4.94
N ARG A 19 9.84 1.60 -5.88
CA ARG A 19 9.54 1.42 -7.31
C ARG A 19 10.07 0.09 -7.87
N GLN A 20 11.19 -0.40 -7.32
CA GLN A 20 11.88 -1.61 -7.76
C GLN A 20 11.33 -2.89 -7.11
N ALA A 21 10.43 -2.78 -6.12
CA ALA A 21 9.99 -3.92 -5.32
C ALA A 21 9.24 -4.95 -6.19
N ASN A 22 9.50 -6.24 -5.96
CA ASN A 22 8.72 -7.30 -6.57
C ASN A 22 7.37 -7.41 -5.86
N THR A 23 6.38 -6.63 -6.32
CA THR A 23 5.04 -6.57 -5.71
C THR A 23 4.24 -7.87 -5.80
N LEU A 24 4.76 -8.91 -6.46
CA LEU A 24 4.16 -10.25 -6.50
C LEU A 24 4.66 -11.16 -5.36
N ASP A 25 5.72 -10.76 -4.64
CA ASP A 25 6.33 -11.54 -3.56
C ASP A 25 5.71 -11.20 -2.20
N GLY A 26 4.41 -11.43 -2.06
CA GLY A 26 3.68 -11.25 -0.81
C GLY A 26 4.05 -12.31 0.22
N GLN A 27 4.41 -11.89 1.43
CA GLN A 27 4.90 -12.76 2.51
C GLN A 27 3.94 -12.83 3.69
N GLN A 28 3.19 -11.76 3.95
CA GLN A 28 2.18 -11.70 5.01
C GLN A 28 0.90 -11.06 4.48
N ARG A 29 -0.25 -11.68 4.73
CA ARG A 29 -1.55 -11.19 4.29
C ARG A 29 -2.51 -11.09 5.46
N GLY A 30 -3.01 -9.88 5.71
CA GLY A 30 -4.15 -9.63 6.57
C GLY A 30 -5.42 -9.38 5.76
N SER A 31 -6.34 -8.61 6.33
CA SER A 31 -7.66 -8.34 5.72
C SER A 31 -7.59 -7.18 4.72
N LEU A 32 -6.80 -6.14 5.05
CA LEU A 32 -6.63 -4.92 4.27
C LEU A 32 -5.23 -4.81 3.67
N LEU A 33 -4.23 -5.50 4.22
CA LEU A 33 -2.85 -5.37 3.76
C LEU A 33 -2.26 -6.71 3.35
N GLU A 34 -1.47 -6.70 2.28
CA GLU A 34 -0.51 -7.74 1.99
C GLU A 34 0.88 -7.13 1.85
N VAL A 35 1.82 -7.66 2.63
CA VAL A 35 3.15 -7.11 2.80
C VAL A 35 4.17 -8.07 2.21
N GLY A 36 5.12 -7.52 1.46
CA GLY A 36 6.31 -8.23 0.99
C GLY A 36 7.55 -7.35 1.11
N PRO A 37 8.71 -7.84 0.65
CA PRO A 37 9.96 -7.09 0.74
C PRO A 37 9.87 -5.78 -0.04
N GLY A 38 9.95 -4.65 0.65
CA GLY A 38 9.95 -3.34 0.01
C GLY A 38 8.58 -2.81 -0.41
N PHE A 39 7.46 -3.49 -0.09
CA PHE A 39 6.12 -3.01 -0.44
C PHE A 39 5.00 -3.48 0.51
N ALA A 40 3.89 -2.75 0.47
CA ALA A 40 2.60 -3.14 1.01
C ALA A 40 1.51 -2.89 -0.05
N THR A 41 0.75 -3.92 -0.38
CA THR A 41 -0.50 -3.82 -1.14
C THR A 41 -1.61 -3.46 -0.18
N VAL A 42 -2.37 -2.41 -0.51
CA VAL A 42 -3.57 -2.01 0.22
C VAL A 42 -4.78 -2.49 -0.56
N TYR A 43 -5.58 -3.35 0.06
CA TYR A 43 -6.88 -3.77 -0.43
C TYR A 43 -7.95 -2.77 0.01
N THR A 44 -8.80 -2.38 -0.92
CA THR A 44 -9.85 -1.39 -0.72
C THR A 44 -11.20 -1.99 -1.11
N GLY A 45 -12.29 -1.41 -0.61
CA GLY A 45 -13.64 -1.73 -1.08
C GLY A 45 -13.97 -1.17 -2.47
N ILE A 46 -13.06 -0.42 -3.10
CA ILE A 46 -13.30 0.32 -4.34
C ILE A 46 -12.69 -0.46 -5.50
N ALA A 47 -13.50 -0.88 -6.48
CA ALA A 47 -12.99 -1.71 -7.59
C ALA A 47 -12.00 -0.97 -8.48
N TYR A 48 -12.38 0.22 -8.94
CA TYR A 48 -11.59 1.09 -9.81
C TYR A 48 -11.92 2.56 -9.54
N GLY A 49 -10.92 3.43 -9.64
CA GLY A 49 -11.13 4.89 -9.58
C GLY A 49 -10.18 5.61 -8.61
N PRO A 50 -10.31 6.93 -8.50
CA PRO A 50 -9.45 7.72 -7.63
C PRO A 50 -9.81 7.54 -6.16
N VAL A 51 -8.82 7.36 -5.31
CA VAL A 51 -8.93 7.44 -3.85
C VAL A 51 -8.00 8.49 -3.29
N ARG A 52 -8.44 9.17 -2.24
CA ARG A 52 -7.61 10.13 -1.51
C ARG A 52 -6.85 9.40 -0.40
N VAL A 53 -5.53 9.48 -0.43
CA VAL A 53 -4.64 8.81 0.53
C VAL A 53 -3.85 9.85 1.30
N GLY A 54 -3.77 9.67 2.62
CA GLY A 54 -2.91 10.42 3.52
C GLY A 54 -1.75 9.53 3.99
N VAL A 55 -0.53 10.03 3.93
CA VAL A 55 0.66 9.35 4.46
C VAL A 55 1.31 10.23 5.50
N GLU A 56 1.63 9.62 6.64
CA GLU A 56 2.34 10.28 7.71
C GLU A 56 3.44 9.37 8.26
N VAL A 57 4.62 9.94 8.41
CA VAL A 57 5.74 9.28 9.09
C VAL A 57 5.68 9.68 10.56
N LEU A 58 5.59 8.68 11.43
CA LEU A 58 5.53 8.85 12.88
C LEU A 58 6.83 8.35 13.50
N GLU A 59 7.30 9.04 14.54
CA GLU A 59 8.51 8.65 15.29
C GLU A 59 8.27 7.42 16.19
N SER A 60 7.01 7.14 16.49
CA SER A 60 6.57 5.99 17.29
C SER A 60 5.28 5.42 16.71
N ALA A 61 4.98 4.16 17.07
CA ALA A 61 3.74 3.53 16.66
C ALA A 61 2.54 4.35 17.16
N PRO A 62 1.54 4.63 16.30
CA PRO A 62 0.35 5.34 16.72
C PRO A 62 -0.45 4.53 17.73
N HIS A 63 -1.08 5.22 18.67
CA HIS A 63 -2.07 4.61 19.57
C HIS A 63 -3.41 4.55 18.84
N ALA A 64 -4.11 3.41 18.89
CA ALA A 64 -5.38 3.23 18.19
C ALA A 64 -6.44 4.29 18.58
N GLU A 65 -6.40 4.77 19.82
CA GLU A 65 -7.28 5.83 20.35
C GLU A 65 -7.10 7.19 19.65
N ALA A 66 -6.01 7.39 18.91
CA ALA A 66 -5.75 8.62 18.17
C ALA A 66 -6.65 8.78 16.93
N PHE A 67 -7.37 7.73 16.53
CA PHE A 67 -8.17 7.69 15.30
C PHE A 67 -9.60 7.16 15.55
N PRO A 68 -10.41 7.85 16.37
CA PRO A 68 -11.75 7.38 16.73
C PRO A 68 -12.72 7.30 15.55
N GLU A 69 -12.43 7.99 14.46
CA GLU A 69 -13.22 8.00 13.23
C GLU A 69 -12.90 6.84 12.28
N TRP A 70 -11.87 6.03 12.55
CA TRP A 70 -11.48 4.94 11.66
C TRP A 70 -12.36 3.72 11.86
N GLU A 71 -12.98 3.25 10.77
CA GLU A 71 -13.85 2.07 10.79
C GLU A 71 -13.06 0.76 10.92
N VAL A 72 -11.86 0.70 10.32
CA VAL A 72 -10.98 -0.48 10.36
C VAL A 72 -9.54 -0.04 10.53
N ILE A 73 -8.83 -0.69 11.46
CA ILE A 73 -7.40 -0.46 11.71
C ILE A 73 -6.67 -1.78 11.51
N GLU A 74 -5.70 -1.80 10.59
CA GLU A 74 -4.79 -2.92 10.41
C GLU A 74 -3.34 -2.42 10.47
N GLY A 75 -2.55 -3.06 11.33
CA GLY A 75 -1.13 -2.78 11.48
C GLY A 75 -0.31 -4.00 11.10
N ASN A 76 0.74 -3.81 10.32
CA ASN A 76 1.67 -4.87 9.97
C ASN A 76 3.10 -4.35 9.97
N LEU A 77 4.04 -5.19 10.42
CA LEU A 77 5.46 -4.85 10.38
C LEU A 77 5.95 -5.06 8.96
N THR A 78 6.01 -3.98 8.20
CA THR A 78 6.65 -4.01 6.89
C THR A 78 8.16 -3.97 7.12
N GLY A 79 8.85 -5.03 6.67
CA GLY A 79 10.30 -5.04 6.53
C GLY A 79 10.76 -4.12 5.40
N LEU A 80 10.24 -2.89 5.33
CA LEU A 80 10.83 -1.81 4.55
C LEU A 80 12.16 -1.46 5.21
N GLN A 81 13.15 -2.36 5.15
CA GLN A 81 14.53 -1.94 5.25
C GLN A 81 14.69 -0.91 4.15
N ALA A 82 15.04 0.32 4.54
CA ALA A 82 15.16 1.43 3.64
C ALA A 82 16.28 1.14 2.63
N GLU A 83 15.95 0.44 1.54
CA GLU A 83 16.72 0.50 0.32
C GLU A 83 16.73 1.97 -0.11
N PRO A 84 17.88 2.57 -0.43
CA PRO A 84 17.96 3.98 -0.76
C PRO A 84 17.14 4.27 -2.02
N GLY A 85 15.93 4.80 -1.84
CA GLY A 85 15.03 5.14 -2.93
C GLY A 85 13.73 5.77 -2.45
N PRO A 86 13.03 6.54 -3.30
CA PRO A 86 11.76 7.13 -2.94
C PRO A 86 10.69 6.03 -2.77
N ILE A 87 9.94 6.11 -1.66
CA ILE A 87 8.68 5.37 -1.53
C ILE A 87 7.70 5.98 -2.53
N VAL A 88 7.06 5.12 -3.32
CA VAL A 88 6.05 5.49 -4.30
C VAL A 88 4.72 4.83 -3.94
N ILE A 89 3.62 5.53 -4.28
CA ILE A 89 2.28 4.97 -4.24
C ILE A 89 1.78 4.88 -5.68
N GLN A 90 1.38 3.69 -6.11
CA GLN A 90 0.99 3.45 -7.49
C GLN A 90 -0.16 2.44 -7.59
N SER A 91 -1.00 2.60 -8.60
CA SER A 91 -1.94 1.56 -9.00
C SER A 91 -1.15 0.35 -9.49
N ARG A 92 -1.62 -0.86 -9.18
CA ARG A 92 -0.99 -2.07 -9.66
C ARG A 92 -1.48 -2.36 -11.07
N ALA A 93 -0.85 -1.79 -12.08
CA ALA A 93 -1.11 -2.22 -13.45
C ALA A 93 -0.57 -3.65 -13.61
N VAL A 94 -1.45 -4.65 -13.63
CA VAL A 94 -1.08 -6.00 -14.08
C VAL A 94 -0.69 -5.87 -15.55
N HIS A 95 0.61 -5.80 -15.84
CA HIS A 95 1.12 -6.05 -17.18
C HIS A 95 0.90 -7.54 -17.47
N LEU A 96 -0.32 -7.91 -17.86
CA LEU A 96 -0.57 -9.13 -18.60
C LEU A 96 0.19 -8.97 -19.91
N LYS A 97 1.43 -9.48 -19.96
CA LYS A 97 2.00 -9.90 -21.23
C LYS A 97 1.10 -11.03 -21.72
N SER A 98 0.05 -10.68 -22.46
CA SER A 98 -0.66 -11.62 -23.32
C SER A 98 0.39 -12.18 -24.27
N ALA A 99 0.95 -13.33 -23.93
CA ALA A 99 1.56 -14.19 -24.93
C ALA A 99 0.40 -14.69 -25.79
N LEU A 100 0.08 -13.94 -26.85
CA LEU A 100 -0.56 -14.54 -28.00
C LEU A 100 0.44 -15.55 -28.55
N VAL A 101 0.13 -16.83 -28.32
CA VAL A 101 0.63 -17.95 -29.14
C VAL A 101 -0.34 -18.12 -30.30
#